data_AF-A0A3A0FS26-F1
#
_entry.id   AF-A0A3A0FS26-F1
#
_cell.length_a   1.000
_cell.length_b   1.000
_cell.length_c   1.000
_cell.angle_alpha   90.00
_cell.angle_beta   90.00
_cell.angle_gamma   90.00
#
_symmetry.space_group_name_H-M   'P 1'
#
loop_
_entity.id
_entity.type
_entity.pdbx_description
1 polymer ?
#
loop_
_entity_poly.entity_id
_entity_poly.type
_entity_poly.pdbx_seq_one_letter_code
_entity_poly.pdbx_strand_id
1 'polypeptide(L)'
;MKRDAAQIEAVMGEMARHGLGGLNPAPAQLRALLEADRDGPLQFLNLLAFHDVARYPAGSELEKRGLRGADAYGLYGAVALRHVTQRDGRLTAFNQVEQELIGDAGAWHQIAILQYPSTEAFVDMALDPDYTAALVHRDAGLARTVVLVTRPLLAPRG
;
A
#
# COMPACT_ATOMS: atom_id res chain seq x y z
N MET A 1 4.70 -14.88 16.67
CA MET A 1 5.39 -14.48 17.93
C MET A 1 5.57 -12.99 17.86
N LYS A 2 5.22 -12.24 18.92
CA LYS A 2 5.38 -10.78 18.89
C LYS A 2 6.85 -10.42 18.71
N ARG A 3 7.15 -9.51 17.77
CA ARG A 3 8.51 -8.99 17.58
C ARG A 3 9.00 -8.31 18.84
N ASP A 4 10.24 -8.58 19.24
CA ASP A 4 10.93 -7.79 20.26
C ASP A 4 11.48 -6.48 19.66
N ALA A 5 12.00 -5.60 20.53
CA ALA A 5 12.51 -4.29 20.11
C ALA A 5 13.66 -4.40 19.08
N ALA A 6 14.55 -5.38 19.24
CA ALA A 6 15.69 -5.55 18.33
C ALA A 6 15.22 -6.02 16.94
N GLN A 7 14.24 -6.91 16.89
CA GLN A 7 13.60 -7.37 15.66
C GLN A 7 12.86 -6.22 14.96
N ILE A 8 12.20 -5.33 15.71
CA ILE A 8 11.54 -4.14 15.15
C ILE A 8 12.56 -3.20 14.54
N GLU A 9 13.67 -2.88 15.23
CA GLU A 9 14.73 -2.04 14.66
C GLU A 9 15.32 -2.64 13.38
N ALA A 10 15.53 -3.96 13.35
CA ALA A 10 16.06 -4.65 12.18
C ALA A 10 15.13 -4.49 10.96
N VAL A 11 13.83 -4.75 11.14
CA VAL A 11 12.82 -4.58 10.08
C VAL A 11 12.74 -3.12 9.63
N MET A 12 12.67 -2.18 10.58
CA MET A 12 12.65 -0.74 10.29
C MET A 12 13.87 -0.31 9.46
N GLY A 13 15.07 -0.78 9.84
CA GLY A 13 16.30 -0.50 9.12
C GLY A 13 16.35 -1.12 7.72
N GLU A 14 15.79 -2.30 7.54
CA GLU A 14 15.67 -2.94 6.23
C GLU A 14 14.69 -2.21 5.31
N MET A 15 13.48 -1.91 5.79
CA MET A 15 12.49 -1.14 5.03
C MET A 15 12.99 0.26 4.67
N ALA A 16 13.80 0.88 5.54
CA ALA A 16 14.44 2.16 5.26
C ALA A 16 15.51 2.07 4.17
N ARG A 17 16.31 0.98 4.15
CA ARG A 17 17.37 0.76 3.14
C ARG A 17 16.81 0.53 1.74
N HIS A 18 15.74 -0.25 1.63
CA HIS A 18 15.15 -0.58 0.33
C HIS A 18 14.24 0.51 -0.20
N GLY A 19 13.82 1.44 0.66
CA GLY A 19 12.93 2.55 0.33
C GLY A 19 11.53 2.03 0.02
N LEU A 20 10.54 2.53 0.74
CA LEU A 20 9.14 2.20 0.43
C LEU A 20 8.59 3.00 -0.76
N GLY A 21 9.42 3.79 -1.46
CA GLY A 21 9.06 4.73 -2.53
C GLY A 21 9.08 6.21 -2.10
N GLY A 22 8.44 7.09 -2.85
CA GLY A 22 8.20 8.49 -2.51
C GLY A 22 7.04 8.70 -1.52
N LEU A 23 6.11 7.75 -1.43
CA LEU A 23 4.96 7.76 -0.52
C LEU A 23 5.11 6.69 0.58
N ASN A 24 5.63 7.09 1.74
CA ASN A 24 5.99 6.17 2.83
C ASN A 24 5.30 6.53 4.15
N PRO A 25 5.01 5.53 5.02
CA PRO A 25 4.64 5.80 6.40
C PRO A 25 5.80 6.51 7.12
N ALA A 26 5.47 7.40 8.05
CA ALA A 26 6.47 7.97 8.94
C ALA A 26 7.08 6.87 9.83
N PRO A 27 8.36 6.97 10.25
CA PRO A 27 8.99 5.93 11.05
C PRO A 27 8.22 5.56 12.32
N ALA A 28 7.61 6.54 12.99
CA ALA A 28 6.79 6.30 14.18
C ALA A 28 5.50 5.51 13.88
N GLN A 29 4.89 5.72 12.71
CA GLN A 29 3.69 4.99 12.28
C GLN A 29 4.02 3.53 11.95
N LEU A 30 5.13 3.31 11.25
CA LEU A 30 5.59 1.96 10.92
C LEU A 30 6.00 1.19 12.18
N ARG A 31 6.73 1.83 13.11
CA ARG A 31 7.03 1.25 14.43
C ARG A 31 5.77 0.84 15.16
N ALA A 32 4.77 1.73 15.25
CA ALA A 32 3.52 1.43 15.94
C ALA A 32 2.77 0.22 15.33
N LEU A 33 2.82 0.05 14.00
CA LEU A 33 2.28 -1.13 13.33
C LEU A 33 3.03 -2.41 13.73
N LEU A 34 4.37 -2.37 13.76
CA LEU A 34 5.22 -3.50 14.11
C LEU A 34 5.12 -3.87 15.60
N GLU A 35 5.01 -2.88 16.50
CA GLU A 35 4.84 -3.08 17.95
C GLU A 35 3.45 -3.63 18.30
N ALA A 36 2.41 -3.19 17.58
CA ALA A 36 1.07 -3.65 17.83
C ALA A 36 0.95 -5.17 17.65
N ASP A 37 1.72 -5.74 16.70
CA ASP A 37 1.80 -7.16 16.31
C ASP A 37 0.61 -7.99 16.79
N ARG A 38 -0.52 -7.76 16.13
CA ARG A 38 -1.81 -8.39 16.46
C ARG A 38 -2.03 -9.51 15.47
N ASP A 39 -2.02 -10.76 15.92
CA ASP A 39 -2.37 -11.94 15.10
C ASP A 39 -3.58 -11.65 14.19
N GLY A 40 -3.52 -11.97 12.89
CA GLY A 40 -4.47 -11.45 11.91
C GLY A 40 -5.89 -12.03 11.95
N PRO A 41 -6.74 -11.69 10.96
CA PRO A 41 -6.44 -10.87 9.78
C PRO A 41 -6.46 -9.35 10.04
N LEU A 42 -5.70 -8.61 9.25
CA LEU A 42 -5.67 -7.14 9.22
C LEU A 42 -6.03 -6.65 7.80
N GLN A 43 -6.80 -5.58 7.71
CA GLN A 43 -7.23 -4.97 6.45
C GLN A 43 -6.59 -3.59 6.28
N PHE A 44 -5.82 -3.41 5.22
CA PHE A 44 -5.21 -2.15 4.83
C PHE A 44 -6.16 -1.48 3.85
N LEU A 45 -6.93 -0.52 4.35
CA LEU A 45 -7.83 0.32 3.55
C LEU A 45 -7.03 1.48 2.98
N ASN A 46 -6.98 1.57 1.66
CA ASN A 46 -6.30 2.60 0.91
C ASN A 46 -7.33 3.54 0.29
N LEU A 47 -7.22 4.83 0.56
CA LEU A 47 -7.89 5.89 -0.18
C LEU A 47 -6.90 6.45 -1.20
N LEU A 48 -7.26 6.45 -2.48
CA LEU A 48 -6.33 6.69 -3.59
C LEU A 48 -6.79 7.88 -4.41
N ALA A 49 -5.94 8.90 -4.52
CA ALA A 49 -6.08 10.00 -5.46
C ALA A 49 -4.92 9.94 -6.47
N PHE A 50 -5.23 10.16 -7.74
CA PHE A 50 -4.31 9.99 -8.84
C PHE A 50 -3.95 11.34 -9.46
N HIS A 51 -2.77 11.44 -10.05
CA HIS A 51 -2.48 12.50 -10.99
C HIS A 51 -3.25 12.29 -12.30
N ASP A 52 -3.61 13.39 -12.98
CA ASP A 52 -4.17 13.31 -14.34
C ASP A 52 -3.19 12.62 -15.29
N VAL A 53 -1.91 12.97 -15.18
CA VAL A 53 -0.78 12.35 -15.89
C VAL A 53 0.26 11.89 -14.86
N ALA A 54 0.69 10.64 -14.98
CA ALA A 54 1.66 10.02 -14.10
C ALA A 54 3.03 10.73 -14.17
N ARG A 55 3.64 10.95 -13.01
CA ARG A 55 4.88 11.72 -12.85
C ARG A 55 6.08 10.79 -12.68
N TYR A 56 6.47 10.12 -13.76
CA TYR A 56 7.71 9.34 -13.77
C TYR A 56 8.96 10.23 -13.72
N PRO A 57 10.14 9.69 -13.36
CA PRO A 57 11.38 10.43 -13.40
C PRO A 57 11.65 11.04 -14.79
N ALA A 58 12.12 12.29 -14.79
CA ALA A 58 12.38 13.04 -16.01
C ALA A 58 13.40 12.33 -16.93
N GLY A 59 13.10 12.29 -18.23
CA GLY A 59 13.90 11.63 -19.25
C GLY A 59 13.71 10.12 -19.36
N SER A 60 12.92 9.50 -18.48
CA SER A 60 12.63 8.06 -18.55
C SER A 60 11.72 7.71 -19.75
N GLU A 61 11.84 6.49 -20.29
CA GLU A 61 10.91 6.01 -21.31
C GLU A 61 9.46 5.97 -20.82
N LEU A 62 9.25 5.77 -19.52
CA LEU A 62 7.93 5.78 -18.90
C LEU A 62 7.32 7.19 -18.86
N GLU A 63 8.11 8.24 -18.65
CA GLU A 63 7.63 9.62 -18.73
C GLU A 63 7.12 9.94 -20.14
N LYS A 64 7.88 9.56 -21.18
CA LYS A 64 7.52 9.80 -22.59
C LYS A 64 6.21 9.15 -23.00
N ARG A 65 5.78 8.08 -22.31
CA ARG A 65 4.50 7.40 -22.58
C ARG A 65 3.28 8.20 -22.13
N GLY A 66 3.45 9.20 -21.26
CA GLY A 66 2.34 10.08 -20.83
C GLY A 66 1.16 9.33 -20.23
N LEU A 67 1.40 8.26 -19.46
CA LEU A 67 0.33 7.46 -18.86
C LEU A 67 -0.53 8.31 -17.91
N ARG A 68 -1.82 7.99 -17.78
CA ARG A 68 -2.64 8.57 -16.70
C ARG A 68 -2.18 8.01 -15.36
N GLY A 69 -2.38 8.77 -14.27
CA GLY A 69 -1.97 8.32 -12.94
C GLY A 69 -2.65 7.02 -12.51
N ALA A 70 -3.93 6.85 -12.84
CA ALA A 70 -4.67 5.61 -12.59
C ALA A 70 -4.09 4.40 -13.35
N ASP A 71 -3.67 4.57 -14.61
CA ASP A 71 -3.08 3.50 -15.40
C ASP A 71 -1.69 3.09 -14.86
N ALA A 72 -0.88 4.09 -14.46
CA ALA A 72 0.38 3.83 -13.77
C ALA A 72 0.15 3.08 -12.46
N TYR A 73 -0.80 3.51 -11.64
CA TYR A 73 -1.13 2.80 -10.41
C TYR A 73 -1.63 1.37 -10.67
N GLY A 74 -2.36 1.13 -11.77
CA GLY A 74 -2.77 -0.20 -12.19
C GLY A 74 -1.61 -1.15 -12.45
N LEU A 75 -0.50 -0.67 -13.01
CA LEU A 75 0.73 -1.47 -13.20
C LEU A 75 1.31 -1.90 -11.84
N TYR A 76 1.37 -0.99 -10.87
CA TYR A 76 1.75 -1.32 -9.49
C TYR A 76 0.75 -2.30 -8.85
N GLY A 77 -0.55 -2.04 -9.00
CA GLY A 77 -1.61 -2.83 -8.38
C GLY A 77 -1.60 -4.30 -8.80
N ALA A 78 -1.27 -4.59 -10.05
CA ALA A 78 -1.12 -5.97 -10.54
C ALA A 78 0.04 -6.71 -9.83
N VAL A 79 1.19 -6.05 -9.64
CA VAL A 79 2.32 -6.61 -8.90
C VAL A 79 1.93 -6.76 -7.42
N ALA A 80 1.43 -5.71 -6.79
CA ALA A 80 1.03 -5.73 -5.38
C ALA A 80 0.05 -6.86 -5.08
N LEU A 81 -1.01 -7.01 -5.88
CA LEU A 81 -2.00 -8.08 -5.69
C LEU A 81 -1.37 -9.47 -5.77
N ARG A 82 -0.47 -9.71 -6.74
CA ARG A 82 0.27 -10.97 -6.84
C ARG A 82 1.04 -11.26 -5.55
N HIS A 83 1.84 -10.31 -5.05
CA HIS A 83 2.63 -10.53 -3.84
C HIS A 83 1.77 -10.71 -2.58
N VAL A 84 0.62 -10.01 -2.50
CA VAL A 84 -0.38 -10.21 -1.43
C VAL A 84 -0.93 -11.63 -1.47
N THR A 85 -1.37 -12.10 -2.64
CA THR A 85 -1.96 -13.45 -2.78
C THR A 85 -0.98 -14.59 -2.53
N GLN A 86 0.30 -14.41 -2.88
CA GLN A 86 1.37 -15.38 -2.59
C GLN A 86 1.59 -15.60 -1.09
N ARG A 87 1.14 -14.68 -0.25
CA ARG A 87 1.30 -14.68 1.22
C ARG A 87 -0.05 -14.83 1.93
N ASP A 88 -0.96 -15.58 1.31
CA ASP A 88 -2.33 -15.86 1.79
C ASP A 88 -3.18 -14.62 2.08
N GLY A 89 -2.80 -13.48 1.52
CA GLY A 89 -3.59 -12.26 1.53
C GLY A 89 -4.62 -12.25 0.40
N ARG A 90 -5.51 -11.26 0.42
CA ARG A 90 -6.52 -11.06 -0.63
C ARG A 90 -6.96 -9.62 -0.81
N LEU A 91 -7.45 -9.30 -1.99
CA LEU A 91 -8.23 -8.08 -2.24
C LEU A 91 -9.67 -8.30 -1.78
N THR A 92 -10.11 -7.54 -0.79
CA THR A 92 -11.46 -7.66 -0.21
C THR A 92 -12.45 -6.66 -0.79
N ALA A 93 -11.97 -5.51 -1.25
CA ALA A 93 -12.76 -4.53 -1.96
C ALA A 93 -11.87 -3.71 -2.89
N PHE A 94 -12.41 -3.36 -4.07
CA PHE A 94 -11.80 -2.40 -4.98
C PHE A 94 -12.90 -1.62 -5.68
N ASN A 95 -13.05 -0.35 -5.29
CA ASN A 95 -14.21 0.46 -5.63
C ASN A 95 -13.78 1.77 -6.26
N GLN A 96 -14.57 2.23 -7.23
CA GLN A 96 -14.56 3.63 -7.67
C GLN A 96 -15.30 4.49 -6.65
N VAL A 97 -14.77 5.67 -6.36
CA VAL A 97 -15.48 6.69 -5.58
C VAL A 97 -16.33 7.52 -6.55
N GLU A 98 -17.64 7.39 -6.45
CA GLU A 98 -18.59 8.14 -7.28
C GLU A 98 -18.81 9.57 -6.73
N GLN A 99 -18.89 9.71 -5.41
CA GLN A 99 -19.17 10.98 -4.75
C GLN A 99 -18.77 10.93 -3.28
N GLU A 100 -18.18 12.03 -2.78
CA GLU A 100 -18.13 12.32 -1.34
C GLU A 100 -19.43 13.03 -0.94
N LEU A 101 -20.29 12.34 -0.19
CA LEU A 101 -21.57 12.89 0.23
C LEU A 101 -21.43 13.80 1.47
N ILE A 102 -20.52 13.47 2.38
CA ILE A 102 -20.25 14.20 3.63
C ILE A 102 -18.75 14.11 3.94
N GLY A 103 -18.11 15.26 4.21
CA GLY A 103 -16.72 15.37 4.62
C GLY A 103 -16.01 16.54 3.95
N ASP A 104 -14.76 16.77 4.35
CA ASP A 104 -13.82 17.70 3.72
C ASP A 104 -12.63 16.94 3.12
N ALA A 105 -12.85 15.68 2.71
CA ALA A 105 -11.75 14.78 2.37
C ALA A 105 -11.15 15.11 1.00
N GLY A 106 -9.92 14.64 0.77
CA GLY A 106 -9.25 14.82 -0.52
C GLY A 106 -10.06 14.19 -1.65
N ALA A 107 -9.92 14.71 -2.87
CA ALA A 107 -10.54 14.16 -4.07
C ALA A 107 -10.07 12.71 -4.34
N TRP A 108 -10.67 11.73 -3.65
CA TRP A 108 -10.38 10.32 -3.78
C TRP A 108 -11.06 9.78 -5.04
N HIS A 109 -10.33 8.99 -5.80
CA HIS A 109 -10.84 8.35 -7.02
C HIS A 109 -11.18 6.88 -6.78
N GLN A 110 -10.39 6.19 -5.95
CA GLN A 110 -10.56 4.76 -5.69
C GLN A 110 -10.33 4.39 -4.23
N ILE A 111 -10.94 3.27 -3.82
CA ILE A 111 -10.71 2.62 -2.53
C ILE A 111 -10.24 1.19 -2.80
N ALA A 112 -9.13 0.78 -2.18
CA ALA A 112 -8.62 -0.59 -2.23
C ALA A 112 -8.42 -1.15 -0.82
N ILE A 113 -8.98 -2.32 -0.52
CA ILE A 113 -8.83 -2.97 0.78
C ILE A 113 -8.12 -4.30 0.61
N LEU A 114 -6.85 -4.34 1.01
CA LEU A 114 -6.02 -5.55 0.99
C LEU A 114 -6.02 -6.16 2.39
N GLN A 115 -6.27 -7.46 2.48
CA GLN A 115 -6.23 -8.19 3.73
C GLN A 115 -4.98 -9.06 3.80
N TYR A 116 -4.27 -9.00 4.92
CA TYR A 116 -3.12 -9.85 5.22
C TYR A 116 -3.44 -10.81 6.38
N PRO A 117 -2.90 -12.04 6.36
CA PRO A 117 -3.06 -12.97 7.48
C PRO A 117 -2.28 -12.56 8.73
N SER A 118 -1.26 -11.71 8.59
CA SER A 118 -0.46 -11.17 9.70
C SER A 118 0.30 -9.93 9.26
N THR A 119 0.83 -9.16 10.23
CA THR A 119 1.79 -8.09 9.94
C THR A 119 3.08 -8.65 9.31
N GLU A 120 3.46 -9.89 9.61
CA GLU A 120 4.62 -10.54 9.02
C GLU A 120 4.47 -10.79 7.52
N ALA A 121 3.30 -11.23 7.06
CA ALA A 121 3.02 -11.34 5.63
C ALA A 121 3.11 -9.98 4.91
N PHE A 122 2.70 -8.89 5.56
CA PHE A 122 2.89 -7.55 5.02
C PHE A 122 4.37 -7.15 4.95
N VAL A 123 5.15 -7.40 6.01
CA VAL A 123 6.59 -7.08 6.05
C VAL A 123 7.35 -7.87 4.98
N ASP A 124 7.10 -9.18 4.87
CA ASP A 124 7.72 -10.03 3.87
C ASP A 124 7.41 -9.57 2.43
N MET A 125 6.18 -9.13 2.18
CA MET A 125 5.80 -8.51 0.91
C MET A 125 6.56 -7.20 0.66
N ALA A 126 6.63 -6.34 1.68
CA ALA A 126 7.20 -5.00 1.54
C ALA A 126 8.73 -4.99 1.36
N LEU A 127 9.40 -6.08 1.75
CA LEU A 127 10.85 -6.29 1.57
C LEU A 127 11.20 -7.02 0.26
N ASP A 128 10.20 -7.53 -0.46
CA ASP A 128 10.41 -8.28 -1.69
C ASP A 128 10.94 -7.37 -2.82
N PRO A 129 12.09 -7.70 -3.45
CA PRO A 129 12.68 -6.88 -4.51
C PRO A 129 11.74 -6.63 -5.70
N ASP A 130 10.93 -7.62 -6.08
CA ASP A 130 10.00 -7.47 -7.21
C ASP A 130 8.86 -6.49 -6.84
N TYR A 131 8.42 -6.51 -5.58
CA TYR A 131 7.45 -5.55 -5.07
C TYR A 131 8.03 -4.14 -5.04
N THR A 132 9.24 -3.98 -4.50
CA THR A 132 9.90 -2.67 -4.40
C THR A 132 10.20 -2.06 -5.76
N ALA A 133 10.57 -2.86 -6.76
CA ALA A 133 10.78 -2.40 -8.13
C ALA A 133 9.51 -1.80 -8.77
N ALA A 134 8.32 -2.24 -8.37
CA ALA A 134 7.05 -1.73 -8.89
C ALA A 134 6.62 -0.38 -8.25
N LEU A 135 7.28 0.05 -7.16
CA LEU A 135 6.90 1.26 -6.42
C LEU A 135 7.01 2.54 -7.25
N VAL A 136 7.89 2.56 -8.24
CA VAL A 136 8.00 3.67 -9.20
C VAL A 136 6.66 3.98 -9.89
N HIS A 137 5.84 2.97 -10.18
CA HIS A 137 4.53 3.14 -10.79
C HIS A 137 3.50 3.70 -9.80
N ARG A 138 3.57 3.23 -8.54
CA ARG A 138 2.73 3.73 -7.44
C ARG A 138 2.97 5.21 -7.21
N ASP A 139 4.24 5.59 -7.09
CA ASP A 139 4.66 6.95 -6.77
C ASP A 139 4.41 7.90 -7.94
N ALA A 140 4.61 7.45 -9.18
CA ALA A 140 4.28 8.24 -10.35
C ALA A 140 2.75 8.44 -10.50
N GLY A 141 1.96 7.44 -10.13
CA GLY A 141 0.51 7.45 -10.32
C GLY A 141 -0.27 8.23 -9.27
N LEU A 142 0.15 8.15 -7.99
CA LEU A 142 -0.59 8.72 -6.87
C LEU A 142 -0.25 10.19 -6.63
N ALA A 143 -1.29 11.02 -6.59
CA ALA A 143 -1.22 12.38 -6.09
C ALA A 143 -1.30 12.44 -4.56
N ARG A 144 -2.09 11.54 -3.97
CA ARG A 144 -2.29 11.44 -2.52
C ARG A 144 -2.78 10.04 -2.16
N THR A 145 -2.42 9.57 -0.97
CA THR A 145 -2.98 8.35 -0.40
C THR A 145 -3.15 8.46 1.11
N VAL A 146 -4.12 7.73 1.65
CA VAL A 146 -4.24 7.42 3.08
C VAL A 146 -4.37 5.92 3.21
N VAL A 147 -3.61 5.34 4.14
CA VAL A 147 -3.70 3.91 4.48
C VAL A 147 -4.12 3.76 5.93
N LEU A 148 -5.24 3.10 6.15
CA LEU A 148 -5.75 2.77 7.47
C LEU A 148 -5.64 1.26 7.69
N VAL A 149 -4.99 0.86 8.78
CA VAL A 149 -4.96 -0.54 9.21
C VAL A 149 -6.16 -0.80 10.11
N THR A 150 -7.04 -1.68 9.64
CA THR A 150 -8.37 -1.91 10.21
C THR A 150 -8.60 -3.41 10.44
N ARG A 151 -9.68 -3.72 11.16
CA ARG A 151 -10.24 -5.08 11.24
C ARG A 151 -11.73 -5.04 10.96
N PRO A 152 -12.27 -6.04 10.26
CA PRO A 152 -13.71 -6.14 10.11
C PRO A 152 -14.32 -6.41 11.49
N LEU A 153 -15.26 -5.56 11.90
CA LEU A 153 -16.04 -5.76 13.13
C LEU A 153 -17.14 -6.81 12.96
N LEU A 154 -17.55 -7.04 11.71
CA LEU A 154 -18.53 -8.05 11.36
C LEU A 154 -17.78 -9.22 10.72
N ALA A 155 -18.07 -10.44 11.19
CA ALA A 155 -17.53 -11.65 10.58
C ALA A 155 -17.93 -11.69 9.09
N PRO A 156 -17.07 -12.24 8.20
CA PRO A 156 -17.49 -12.53 6.84
C PRO A 156 -18.74 -13.40 6.92
N ARG A 157 -19.85 -12.92 6.35
CA ARG A 157 -21.00 -13.80 6.15
C ARG A 157 -20.53 -14.88 5.18
N GLY A 158 -20.65 -16.14 5.61
CA GLY A 158 -20.35 -17.31 4.77
C GLY A 158 -21.26 -17.38 3.56
#